data_AF-A0ABD2YE62-F1
#
_entry.id   AF-A0ABD2YE62-F1
#
_cell.length_a   1.000
_cell.length_b   1.000
_cell.length_c   1.000
_cell.angle_alpha   90.00
_cell.angle_beta   90.00
_cell.angle_gamma   90.00
#
_symmetry.space_group_name_H-M   'P 1'
#
loop_
_entity.id
_entity.type
_entity.pdbx_description
1 polymer ?
#
loop_
_entity_poly.entity_id
_entity_poly.type
_entity_poly.pdbx_seq_one_letter_code
_entity_poly.pdbx_strand_id
1 'polypeptide(L)'
;MEEAKMAEKRGVCYLSRIPPHMDPLKLRQILSQYGEIQRIYLTPEDPAARVHRKRAGGFRGQEFSEGWVEFEKKSVAKRVAKMLNGEQIGGRKRSTFYYDIWNIKYLSKFKWDDLTEEIAYRNAIREQKLALEISAAKRERDFYLSKVDQSRALSSIEQRLKKKQKVREQSAVTSEISGNQFVPKVVWQFPQKKPVTTNAVESKPRLSKDILAGIFGGTS
;
A
#
# COMPACT_ATOMS: atom_id res chain seq x y z
N MET A 1 24.64 -8.25 24.09
CA MET A 1 25.26 -7.21 24.95
C MET A 1 26.46 -6.54 24.31
N GLU A 2 27.33 -7.29 23.63
CA GLU A 2 28.54 -6.74 23.02
C GLU A 2 28.23 -5.77 21.85
N GLU A 3 27.26 -6.10 21.00
CA GLU A 3 26.82 -5.23 19.91
C GLU A 3 26.32 -3.86 20.38
N ALA A 4 25.58 -3.81 21.49
CA ALA A 4 25.10 -2.55 22.07
C ALA A 4 26.27 -1.66 22.56
N LYS A 5 27.30 -2.27 23.15
CA LYS A 5 28.53 -1.57 23.55
C LYS A 5 29.31 -1.06 22.34
N MET A 6 29.32 -1.82 21.23
CA MET A 6 29.91 -1.36 19.98
C MET A 6 29.09 -0.23 19.36
N ALA A 7 27.75 -0.33 19.37
CA ALA A 7 26.86 0.70 18.85
C ALA A 7 27.04 2.05 19.56
N GLU A 8 27.33 2.05 20.87
CA GLU A 8 27.64 3.29 21.61
C GLU A 8 28.96 3.95 21.19
N LYS A 9 29.90 3.16 20.67
CA LYS A 9 31.17 3.66 20.14
C LYS A 9 31.04 4.18 18.71
N ARG A 10 29.98 3.81 17.97
CA ARG A 10 29.74 4.24 16.59
C ARG A 10 29.45 5.73 16.51
N GLY A 11 29.71 6.28 15.33
CA GLY A 11 29.42 7.68 15.05
C GLY A 11 28.83 7.83 13.66
N VAL A 12 27.79 8.65 13.55
CA VAL A 12 27.13 8.95 12.28
C VAL A 12 27.58 10.30 11.74
N CYS A 13 27.89 10.32 10.46
CA CYS A 13 28.15 11.52 9.68
C CYS A 13 26.99 11.77 8.72
N TYR A 14 26.51 13.00 8.69
CA TYR A 14 25.52 13.50 7.74
C TYR A 14 26.22 14.12 6.54
N LEU A 15 25.74 13.78 5.35
CA LEU A 15 26.11 14.33 4.06
C LEU A 15 24.92 15.12 3.53
N SER A 16 25.05 16.44 3.43
CA SER A 16 23.95 17.30 2.98
C SER A 16 23.75 17.28 1.47
N ARG A 17 24.82 17.01 0.71
CA ARG A 17 24.80 16.97 -0.74
C ARG A 17 25.60 15.79 -1.25
N ILE A 18 24.97 14.98 -2.07
CA ILE A 18 25.60 13.85 -2.75
C ILE A 18 25.79 14.22 -4.23
N PRO A 19 27.02 14.16 -4.74
CA PRO A 19 27.30 14.31 -6.16
C PRO A 19 26.39 13.47 -7.08
N PRO A 20 26.01 14.00 -8.25
CA PRO A 20 25.29 13.22 -9.26
C PRO A 20 26.14 12.02 -9.69
N HIS A 21 25.51 10.89 -9.98
CA HIS A 21 26.17 9.62 -10.35
C HIS A 21 26.98 8.93 -9.23
N MET A 22 26.86 9.36 -7.98
CA MET A 22 27.51 8.68 -6.86
C MET A 22 26.61 7.61 -6.24
N ASP A 23 27.06 6.35 -6.32
CA ASP A 23 26.40 5.21 -5.68
C ASP A 23 26.89 5.02 -4.23
N PRO A 24 26.07 4.42 -3.34
CA PRO A 24 26.49 4.08 -1.98
C PRO A 24 27.76 3.21 -1.92
N LEU A 25 27.96 2.34 -2.92
CA LEU A 25 29.15 1.49 -3.02
C LEU A 25 30.41 2.31 -3.34
N LYS A 26 30.32 3.28 -4.24
CA LYS A 26 31.44 4.21 -4.54
C LYS A 26 31.75 5.08 -3.33
N LEU A 27 30.71 5.59 -2.67
CA LEU A 27 30.86 6.36 -1.44
C LEU A 27 31.59 5.54 -0.37
N ARG A 28 31.22 4.27 -0.21
CA ARG A 28 31.92 3.33 0.67
C ARG A 28 33.38 3.19 0.29
N GLN A 29 33.70 2.96 -0.98
CA GLN A 29 35.09 2.79 -1.44
C GLN A 29 35.96 4.01 -1.13
N ILE A 30 35.44 5.21 -1.36
CA ILE A 30 36.18 6.45 -1.11
C ILE A 30 36.37 6.67 0.39
N LEU A 31 35.30 6.55 1.17
CA LEU A 31 35.34 6.80 2.61
C LEU A 31 36.06 5.69 3.39
N SER A 32 36.12 4.47 2.85
CA SER A 32 36.82 3.33 3.46
C SER A 32 38.31 3.58 3.64
N GLN A 33 38.90 4.53 2.91
CA GLN A 33 40.31 4.92 3.06
C GLN A 33 40.55 5.65 4.39
N TYR A 34 39.52 6.31 4.94
CA TYR A 34 39.63 7.11 6.16
C TYR A 34 39.16 6.36 7.40
N GLY A 35 38.39 5.28 7.22
CA GLY A 35 37.95 4.43 8.32
C GLY A 35 36.95 3.36 7.91
N GLU A 36 36.71 2.42 8.84
CA GLU A 36 35.75 1.34 8.65
C GLU A 36 34.31 1.85 8.79
N ILE A 37 33.52 1.57 7.76
CA ILE A 37 32.12 1.98 7.63
C ILE A 37 31.24 0.76 7.83
N GLN A 38 30.25 0.87 8.71
CA GLN A 38 29.25 -0.19 8.86
C GLN A 38 28.09 0.04 7.88
N ARG A 39 27.30 1.08 8.12
CA ARG A 39 26.05 1.34 7.41
C ARG A 39 26.12 2.62 6.61
N ILE A 40 25.46 2.61 5.46
CA ILE A 40 25.33 3.78 4.57
C ILE A 40 23.89 3.82 4.10
N TYR A 41 23.28 4.99 4.20
CA TYR A 41 21.92 5.25 3.76
C TYR A 41 21.95 6.54 2.98
N LEU A 42 21.46 6.50 1.75
CA LEU A 42 21.31 7.68 0.91
C LEU A 42 19.82 7.82 0.62
N THR A 43 19.28 9.00 0.92
CA THR A 43 17.89 9.31 0.61
C THR A 43 17.77 9.50 -0.90
N PRO A 44 16.93 8.69 -1.58
CA PRO A 44 16.66 8.93 -2.98
C PRO A 44 15.99 10.29 -3.14
N GLU A 45 16.37 11.00 -4.20
CA GLU A 45 15.71 12.22 -4.61
C GLU A 45 14.18 12.01 -4.76
N ASP A 46 13.42 13.08 -4.53
CA ASP A 46 11.97 13.13 -4.70
C ASP A 46 11.54 12.53 -6.07
N PRO A 47 10.59 11.57 -6.08
CA PRO A 47 10.09 10.98 -7.31
C PRO A 47 9.61 11.99 -8.35
N ALA A 48 9.02 13.12 -7.93
CA ALA A 48 8.58 14.16 -8.85
C ALA A 48 9.77 14.83 -9.55
N ALA A 49 10.77 15.27 -8.78
CA ALA A 49 12.01 15.85 -9.31
C ALA A 49 12.72 14.88 -10.28
N ARG A 50 12.77 13.59 -9.93
CA ARG A 50 13.29 12.53 -10.81
C ARG A 50 12.53 12.43 -12.14
N VAL A 51 11.21 12.53 -12.13
CA VAL A 51 10.40 12.52 -13.37
C VAL A 51 10.68 13.77 -14.21
N HIS A 52 10.77 14.94 -13.58
CA HIS A 52 11.11 16.19 -14.26
C HIS A 52 12.49 16.13 -14.93
N ARG A 53 13.53 15.65 -14.23
CA ARG A 53 14.87 15.46 -14.81
C ARG A 53 14.86 14.49 -16.00
N LYS A 54 14.16 13.35 -15.87
CA LYS A 54 14.06 12.36 -16.95
C LYS A 54 13.39 12.94 -18.19
N ARG A 55 12.36 13.78 -18.02
CA ARG A 55 11.70 14.50 -19.11
C ARG A 55 12.62 15.54 -19.76
N ALA A 56 13.43 16.23 -18.96
CA ALA A 56 14.39 17.22 -19.44
C ALA A 56 15.64 16.61 -20.12
N GLY A 57 15.74 15.28 -20.23
CA GLY A 57 16.90 14.61 -20.84
C GLY A 57 18.14 14.51 -19.95
N GLY A 58 18.00 14.80 -18.64
CA GLY A 58 19.08 14.65 -17.68
C GLY A 58 19.41 13.19 -17.34
N PHE A 59 20.29 13.00 -16.36
CA PHE A 59 20.72 11.68 -15.93
C PHE A 59 19.53 10.80 -15.52
N ARG A 60 19.44 9.61 -16.13
CA ARG A 60 18.31 8.68 -15.94
C ARG A 60 18.43 7.80 -14.70
N GLY A 61 19.61 7.77 -14.08
CA GLY A 61 19.87 6.99 -12.87
C GLY A 61 19.22 7.60 -11.63
N GLN A 62 19.38 6.89 -10.50
CA GLN A 62 18.94 7.37 -9.21
C GLN A 62 19.95 8.42 -8.72
N GLU A 63 19.45 9.61 -8.42
CA GLU A 63 20.20 10.61 -7.69
C GLU A 63 19.75 10.56 -6.23
N PHE A 64 20.66 11.00 -5.36
CA PHE A 64 20.44 11.03 -3.93
C PHE A 64 20.60 12.47 -3.47
N SER A 65 19.71 12.92 -2.58
CA SER A 65 19.77 14.28 -2.03
C SER A 65 20.73 14.33 -0.84
N GLU A 66 20.47 13.46 0.14
CA GLU A 66 21.09 13.47 1.46
C GLU A 66 21.60 12.08 1.82
N GLY A 67 22.58 12.01 2.72
CA GLY A 67 23.19 10.75 3.12
C GLY A 67 23.61 10.68 4.58
N TRP A 68 23.62 9.47 5.11
CA TRP A 68 24.11 9.15 6.45
C TRP A 68 25.10 8.00 6.34
N VAL A 69 26.26 8.19 6.94
CA VAL A 69 27.35 7.21 6.98
C VAL A 69 27.69 6.92 8.43
N GLU A 70 27.54 5.66 8.81
CA GLU A 70 27.91 5.17 10.14
C GLU A 70 29.33 4.59 10.12
N PHE A 71 30.22 5.21 10.88
CA PHE A 71 31.55 4.70 11.16
C PHE A 71 31.55 3.85 12.41
N GLU A 72 32.44 2.86 12.44
CA GLU A 72 32.61 1.97 13.60
C GLU A 72 32.98 2.73 14.88
N LYS A 73 33.75 3.82 14.76
CA LYS A 73 34.23 4.64 15.87
C LYS A 73 33.88 6.12 15.69
N LYS A 74 33.28 6.74 16.71
CA LYS A 74 32.90 8.16 16.73
C LYS A 74 34.10 9.12 16.65
N SER A 75 35.28 8.68 17.09
CA SER A 75 36.53 9.45 16.94
C SER A 75 36.92 9.58 15.47
N VAL A 76 36.76 8.51 14.70
CA VAL A 76 37.00 8.49 13.25
C VAL A 76 35.98 9.37 12.55
N ALA A 77 34.68 9.22 12.87
CA ALA A 77 33.63 10.08 12.33
C ALA A 77 33.92 11.59 12.54
N LYS A 78 34.33 11.98 13.76
CA LYS A 78 34.72 13.36 14.06
C LYS A 78 35.93 13.84 13.25
N ARG A 79 36.94 12.99 13.09
CA ARG A 79 38.13 13.29 12.29
C ARG A 79 37.78 13.48 10.82
N VAL A 80 37.02 12.54 10.26
CA VAL A 80 36.57 12.56 8.86
C VAL A 80 35.75 13.81 8.59
N ALA A 81 34.79 14.15 9.45
CA ALA A 81 33.99 15.35 9.28
C ALA A 81 34.86 16.63 9.31
N LYS A 82 35.87 16.71 10.18
CA LYS A 82 36.78 17.87 10.20
C LYS A 82 37.72 17.94 9.01
N MET A 83 38.20 16.79 8.54
CA MET A 83 39.20 16.70 7.48
C MET A 83 38.58 16.87 6.09
N LEU A 84 37.44 16.24 5.83
CA LEU A 84 36.83 16.23 4.51
C LEU A 84 35.87 17.39 4.29
N ASN A 85 35.30 18.00 5.32
CA ASN A 85 34.34 19.07 5.10
C ASN A 85 35.01 20.28 4.45
N GLY A 86 34.55 20.63 3.24
CA GLY A 86 35.13 21.69 2.42
C GLY A 86 36.22 21.23 1.44
N GLU A 87 36.63 19.97 1.50
CA GLU A 87 37.62 19.40 0.58
C GLU A 87 36.98 18.89 -0.72
N GLN A 88 37.75 18.90 -1.80
CA GLN A 88 37.32 18.35 -3.08
C GLN A 88 37.21 16.82 -3.01
N ILE A 89 36.19 16.26 -3.64
CA ILE A 89 35.94 14.83 -3.65
C ILE A 89 36.90 14.11 -4.60
N GLY A 90 37.03 14.65 -5.82
CA GLY A 90 37.85 14.06 -6.85
C GLY A 90 39.31 14.49 -6.75
N GLY A 91 40.23 13.54 -6.89
CA GLY A 91 41.66 13.86 -7.02
C GLY A 91 42.02 14.29 -8.44
N ARG A 92 41.96 13.37 -9.40
CA ARG A 92 42.36 13.64 -10.79
C ARG A 92 41.29 14.44 -11.53
N LYS A 93 41.69 15.39 -12.40
CA LYS A 93 40.80 16.19 -13.26
C LYS A 93 39.85 15.38 -14.15
N ARG A 94 40.20 14.14 -14.49
CA ARG A 94 39.36 13.22 -15.28
C ARG A 94 38.25 12.54 -14.46
N SER A 95 38.31 12.63 -13.13
CA SER A 95 37.28 12.04 -12.27
C SER A 95 35.95 12.78 -12.42
N THR A 96 34.85 12.04 -12.35
CA THR A 96 33.48 12.59 -12.47
C THR A 96 33.15 13.58 -11.37
N PHE A 97 33.78 13.44 -10.20
CA PHE A 97 33.50 14.19 -8.98
C PHE A 97 34.56 15.27 -8.69
N TYR A 98 35.35 15.67 -9.70
CA TYR A 98 36.47 16.59 -9.50
C TYR A 98 36.05 17.96 -8.98
N TYR A 99 34.94 18.51 -9.49
CA TYR A 99 34.45 19.83 -9.10
C TYR A 99 33.55 19.80 -7.87
N ASP A 100 33.19 18.61 -7.38
CA ASP A 100 32.33 18.48 -6.23
C ASP A 100 33.13 18.58 -4.93
N ILE A 101 32.48 19.16 -3.92
CA ILE A 101 33.04 19.40 -2.59
C ILE A 101 32.27 18.55 -1.58
N TRP A 102 32.99 17.94 -0.64
CA TRP A 102 32.40 17.26 0.50
C TRP A 102 31.72 18.26 1.44
N ASN A 103 30.45 18.03 1.73
CA ASN A 103 29.74 18.70 2.82
C ASN A 103 29.31 17.64 3.84
N ILE A 104 30.15 17.48 4.87
CA ILE A 104 30.03 16.42 5.87
C ILE A 104 29.95 17.05 7.25
N LYS A 105 28.94 16.65 8.03
CA LYS A 105 28.76 17.05 9.42
C LYS A 105 28.70 15.84 10.33
N TYR A 106 29.54 15.80 11.34
CA TYR A 106 29.39 14.82 12.42
C TYR A 106 28.17 15.16 13.27
N LEU A 107 27.29 14.19 13.51
CA LEU A 107 26.13 14.34 14.37
C LEU A 107 26.46 13.82 15.78
N SER A 108 26.56 14.74 16.74
CA SER A 108 26.75 14.37 18.14
C SER A 108 25.46 13.81 18.74
N LYS A 109 25.57 12.75 19.56
CA LYS A 109 24.45 12.08 20.26
C LYS A 109 23.41 11.42 19.35
N PHE A 110 23.58 11.48 18.03
CA PHE A 110 22.73 10.85 17.05
C PHE A 110 23.24 9.44 16.74
N LYS A 111 22.35 8.46 16.74
CA LYS A 111 22.64 7.07 16.38
C LYS A 111 21.90 6.69 15.10
N TRP A 112 22.33 5.58 14.51
CA TRP A 112 21.68 5.02 13.33
C TRP A 112 20.23 4.59 13.61
N ASP A 113 19.98 4.07 14.80
CA ASP A 113 18.67 3.55 15.18
C ASP A 113 17.62 4.67 15.16
N ASP A 114 17.98 5.87 15.63
CA ASP A 114 17.14 7.08 15.59
C ASP A 114 16.71 7.42 14.14
N LEU A 115 17.63 7.28 13.17
CA LEU A 115 17.33 7.51 11.75
C LEU A 115 16.30 6.49 11.24
N THR A 116 16.53 5.21 11.54
CA THR A 116 15.65 4.15 11.07
C THR A 116 14.29 4.18 11.75
N GLU A 117 14.24 4.55 13.02
CA GLU A 117 13.01 4.71 13.79
C GLU A 117 12.15 5.83 13.20
N GLU A 118 12.74 7.00 12.94
CA GLU A 118 12.01 8.12 12.32
C GLU A 118 11.49 7.75 10.92
N ILE A 119 12.29 7.06 10.09
CA ILE A 119 11.85 6.60 8.77
C ILE A 119 10.71 5.58 8.89
N ALA A 120 10.84 4.61 9.79
CA ALA A 120 9.82 3.58 10.02
C ALA A 120 8.51 4.22 10.50
N TYR A 121 8.60 5.16 11.44
CA TYR A 121 7.45 5.91 11.96
C TYR A 121 6.74 6.70 10.86
N ARG A 122 7.49 7.49 10.07
CA ARG A 122 6.94 8.24 8.93
C ARG A 122 6.30 7.33 7.89
N ASN A 123 6.89 6.18 7.62
CA ASN A 123 6.34 5.20 6.67
C ASN A 123 5.06 4.57 7.20
N ALA A 124 5.01 4.19 8.49
CA ALA A 124 3.83 3.63 9.13
C ALA A 124 2.65 4.62 9.10
N ILE A 125 2.89 5.89 9.42
CA ILE A 125 1.85 6.94 9.31
C ILE A 125 1.34 7.07 7.87
N ARG A 126 2.25 7.07 6.89
CA ARG A 126 1.86 7.20 5.48
C ARG A 126 1.00 6.01 5.06
N GLU A 127 1.41 4.79 5.40
CA GLU A 127 0.69 3.57 5.09
C GLU A 127 -0.69 3.53 5.76
N GLN A 128 -0.79 3.94 7.02
CA GLN A 128 -2.06 4.06 7.73
C GLN A 128 -3.01 5.04 7.02
N LYS A 129 -2.54 6.22 6.63
CA LYS A 129 -3.35 7.20 5.89
C LYS A 129 -3.83 6.65 4.55
N LEU A 130 -2.93 6.06 3.76
CA LEU A 130 -3.27 5.44 2.48
C LEU A 130 -4.27 4.29 2.65
N ALA A 131 -4.10 3.45 3.68
CA ALA A 131 -5.02 2.35 3.97
C ALA A 131 -6.42 2.87 4.33
N LEU A 132 -6.50 3.95 5.11
CA LEU A 132 -7.77 4.60 5.43
C LEU A 132 -8.45 5.15 4.18
N GLU A 133 -7.73 5.86 3.32
CA GLU A 133 -8.25 6.38 2.04
C GLU A 133 -8.74 5.25 1.13
N ILE A 134 -7.94 4.19 0.96
CA ILE A 134 -8.31 3.01 0.17
C ILE A 134 -9.55 2.34 0.78
N SER A 135 -9.65 2.25 2.11
CA SER A 135 -10.80 1.63 2.78
C SER A 135 -12.09 2.43 2.57
N ALA A 136 -12.01 3.77 2.59
CA ALA A 136 -13.13 4.65 2.31
C ALA A 136 -13.59 4.49 0.84
N ALA A 137 -12.66 4.56 -0.11
CA ALA A 137 -12.95 4.37 -1.53
C ALA A 137 -13.53 2.98 -1.84
N LYS A 138 -13.05 1.92 -1.16
CA LYS A 138 -13.61 0.56 -1.28
C LYS A 138 -15.05 0.50 -0.78
N ARG A 139 -15.35 1.08 0.38
CA ARG A 139 -16.73 1.13 0.91
C ARG A 139 -17.68 1.84 -0.04
N GLU A 140 -17.26 2.97 -0.60
CA GLU A 140 -18.07 3.71 -1.59
C GLU A 140 -18.31 2.91 -2.87
N ARG A 141 -17.26 2.26 -3.38
CA ARG A 141 -17.33 1.39 -4.56
C ARG A 141 -18.27 0.20 -4.33
N ASP A 142 -18.16 -0.48 -3.19
CA ASP A 142 -18.98 -1.64 -2.85
C ASP A 142 -20.45 -1.22 -2.66
N PHE A 143 -20.68 -0.06 -2.04
CA PHE A 143 -22.00 0.54 -1.94
C PHE A 143 -22.60 0.80 -3.33
N TYR A 144 -21.84 1.42 -4.24
CA TYR A 144 -22.29 1.67 -5.61
C TYR A 144 -22.65 0.37 -6.36
N LEU A 145 -21.79 -0.64 -6.28
CA LEU A 145 -22.06 -1.96 -6.89
C LEU A 145 -23.37 -2.56 -6.37
N SER A 146 -23.59 -2.53 -5.05
CA SER A 146 -24.84 -3.02 -4.46
C SER A 146 -26.07 -2.29 -4.99
N LYS A 147 -25.99 -0.98 -5.23
CA LYS A 147 -27.10 -0.16 -5.78
C LYS A 147 -27.35 -0.45 -7.25
N VAL A 148 -26.31 -0.66 -8.04
CA VAL A 148 -26.43 -1.08 -9.44
C VAL A 148 -27.10 -2.45 -9.54
N ASP A 149 -26.70 -3.41 -8.70
CA ASP A 149 -27.31 -4.75 -8.69
C ASP A 149 -28.78 -4.71 -8.26
N GLN A 150 -29.12 -3.89 -7.25
CA GLN A 150 -30.52 -3.64 -6.86
C GLN A 150 -31.35 -3.07 -8.02
N SER A 151 -30.81 -2.08 -8.74
CA SER A 151 -31.49 -1.46 -9.89
C SER A 151 -31.69 -2.46 -11.05
N ARG A 152 -30.68 -3.29 -11.35
CA ARG A 152 -30.79 -4.38 -12.33
C ARG A 152 -31.86 -5.41 -11.91
N ALA A 153 -31.93 -5.76 -10.64
CA ALA A 153 -32.96 -6.66 -10.14
C ALA A 153 -34.36 -6.05 -10.29
N LEU A 154 -34.56 -4.79 -9.88
CA LEU A 154 -35.84 -4.09 -9.99
C LEU A 154 -36.31 -3.96 -11.45
N SER A 155 -35.43 -3.53 -12.36
CA SER A 155 -35.75 -3.46 -13.79
C SER A 155 -36.14 -4.82 -14.39
N SER A 156 -35.47 -5.90 -13.98
CA SER A 156 -35.85 -7.26 -14.41
C SER A 156 -37.24 -7.67 -13.88
N ILE A 157 -37.59 -7.25 -12.66
CA ILE A 157 -38.90 -7.49 -12.05
C ILE A 157 -39.97 -6.68 -12.79
N GLU A 158 -39.74 -5.40 -13.04
CA GLU A 158 -40.65 -4.53 -13.78
C GLU A 158 -40.92 -5.07 -15.19
N GLN A 159 -39.88 -5.52 -15.90
CA GLN A 159 -40.03 -6.14 -17.21
C GLN A 159 -40.89 -7.41 -17.15
N ARG A 160 -40.74 -8.24 -16.11
CA ARG A 160 -41.58 -9.43 -15.90
C ARG A 160 -43.03 -9.05 -15.60
N LEU A 161 -43.27 -8.03 -14.78
CA LEU A 161 -44.61 -7.53 -14.46
C LEU A 161 -45.32 -6.98 -15.71
N LYS A 162 -44.64 -6.14 -16.49
CA LYS A 162 -45.16 -5.61 -17.77
C LYS A 162 -45.51 -6.71 -18.76
N LYS A 163 -44.67 -7.74 -18.89
CA LYS A 163 -44.96 -8.92 -19.73
C LYS A 163 -46.21 -9.66 -19.24
N LYS A 164 -46.36 -9.89 -17.93
CA LYS A 164 -47.56 -10.52 -17.35
C LYS A 164 -48.82 -9.69 -17.59
N GLN A 165 -48.75 -8.37 -17.45
CA GLN A 165 -49.87 -7.46 -17.74
C GLN A 165 -50.27 -7.53 -19.22
N LYS A 166 -49.32 -7.44 -20.15
CA LYS A 166 -49.60 -7.59 -21.59
C LYS A 166 -50.23 -8.93 -21.94
N VAL A 167 -49.75 -10.03 -21.36
CA VAL A 167 -50.35 -11.36 -21.57
C VAL A 167 -51.78 -11.40 -21.01
N ARG A 168 -52.03 -10.76 -19.85
CA ARG A 168 -53.37 -10.68 -19.25
C ARG A 168 -54.33 -9.87 -20.12
N GLU A 169 -53.89 -8.71 -20.62
CA GLU A 169 -54.65 -7.85 -21.54
C GLU A 169 -54.93 -8.56 -22.87
N GLN A 170 -53.94 -9.24 -23.45
CA GLN A 170 -54.14 -10.07 -24.64
C GLN A 170 -55.12 -11.21 -24.39
N SER A 171 -55.02 -11.91 -23.26
CA SER A 171 -56.00 -12.96 -22.92
C SER A 171 -57.41 -12.40 -22.69
N ALA A 172 -57.55 -11.19 -22.13
CA ALA A 172 -58.83 -10.53 -21.93
C ALA A 172 -59.48 -10.10 -23.26
N VAL A 173 -58.70 -9.54 -24.18
CA VAL A 173 -59.14 -9.19 -25.55
C VAL A 173 -59.50 -10.44 -26.36
N THR A 174 -58.79 -11.55 -26.17
CA THR A 174 -59.10 -12.82 -26.86
C THR A 174 -60.39 -13.46 -26.33
N SER A 175 -60.71 -13.28 -25.05
CA SER A 175 -61.97 -13.76 -24.44
C SER A 175 -63.20 -12.92 -24.78
N GLU A 176 -63.05 -11.69 -25.31
CA GLU A 176 -64.18 -10.89 -25.82
C GLU A 176 -64.54 -11.21 -27.28
N ILE A 177 -63.66 -11.86 -28.04
CA ILE A 177 -63.85 -12.21 -29.46
C ILE A 177 -64.37 -13.66 -29.65
N SER A 178 -64.34 -14.51 -28.62
CA SER A 178 -64.87 -15.89 -28.69
C SER A 178 -65.83 -16.19 -27.56
N GLY A 179 -67.09 -16.40 -27.93
CA GLY A 179 -68.13 -16.88 -27.03
C GLY A 179 -67.73 -18.20 -26.36
N ASN A 180 -67.58 -18.12 -25.03
CA ASN A 180 -67.78 -19.16 -24.03
C ASN A 180 -67.42 -20.61 -24.40
N GLN A 181 -66.15 -21.00 -24.20
CA GLN A 181 -65.77 -22.37 -23.83
C GLN A 181 -64.56 -22.33 -22.88
N PHE A 182 -64.80 -22.64 -21.61
CA PHE A 182 -63.75 -22.82 -20.60
C PHE A 182 -63.06 -24.19 -20.80
N VAL A 183 -61.82 -24.19 -21.26
CA VAL A 183 -60.91 -25.34 -21.15
C VAL A 183 -60.08 -25.24 -19.87
N PRO A 184 -59.93 -26.34 -19.09
CA PRO A 184 -59.22 -26.30 -17.82
C PRO A 184 -57.73 -26.01 -18.03
N LYS A 185 -57.17 -25.19 -17.14
CA LYS A 185 -55.79 -24.74 -17.21
C LYS A 185 -54.84 -25.90 -16.88
N VAL A 186 -54.09 -26.38 -17.87
CA VAL A 186 -53.08 -27.43 -17.69
C VAL A 186 -51.95 -26.92 -16.80
N VAL A 187 -51.91 -27.38 -15.55
CA VAL A 187 -50.81 -27.12 -14.62
C VAL A 187 -49.70 -28.13 -14.89
N TRP A 188 -48.66 -27.69 -15.60
CA TRP A 188 -47.46 -28.52 -15.78
C TRP A 188 -46.68 -28.60 -14.47
N GLN A 189 -46.64 -29.79 -13.87
CA GLN A 189 -45.76 -30.08 -12.75
C GLN A 189 -44.35 -30.30 -13.28
N PHE A 190 -43.48 -29.31 -13.12
CA PHE A 190 -42.06 -29.50 -13.43
C PHE A 190 -41.42 -30.36 -12.34
N PRO A 191 -40.71 -31.46 -12.68
CA PRO A 191 -39.98 -32.24 -11.71
C PRO A 191 -38.84 -31.38 -11.15
N GLN A 192 -39.00 -30.92 -9.91
CA GLN A 192 -37.93 -30.26 -9.17
C GLN A 192 -36.91 -31.33 -8.76
N LYS A 193 -35.67 -31.19 -9.23
CA LYS A 193 -34.55 -31.98 -8.70
C LYS A 193 -34.40 -31.62 -7.23
N LYS A 194 -34.59 -32.60 -6.33
CA LYS A 194 -34.27 -32.42 -4.92
C LYS A 194 -32.80 -32.00 -4.83
N PRO A 195 -32.44 -30.95 -4.07
CA PRO A 195 -31.04 -30.60 -3.88
C PRO A 195 -30.33 -31.83 -3.30
N VAL A 196 -29.20 -32.19 -3.90
CA VAL A 196 -28.32 -33.24 -3.38
C VAL A 196 -27.93 -32.80 -1.98
N THR A 197 -28.46 -33.48 -0.97
CA THR A 197 -27.95 -33.36 0.39
C THR A 197 -26.54 -33.90 0.34
N THR A 198 -25.55 -33.02 0.35
CA THR A 198 -24.21 -33.41 0.74
C THR A 198 -24.33 -33.89 2.17
N ASN A 199 -24.38 -35.21 2.35
CA ASN A 199 -24.30 -35.90 3.65
C ASN A 199 -22.87 -35.75 4.21
N ALA A 200 -22.41 -34.51 4.32
CA ALA A 200 -21.14 -34.07 4.86
C ALA A 200 -21.30 -32.60 5.29
N VAL A 201 -22.35 -32.32 6.05
CA VAL A 201 -22.34 -31.19 6.97
C VAL A 201 -22.55 -31.83 8.33
N GLU A 202 -21.43 -32.18 8.96
CA GLU A 202 -21.37 -32.30 10.40
C GLU A 202 -22.19 -31.15 10.97
N SER A 203 -23.22 -31.49 11.75
CA SER A 203 -24.03 -30.52 12.44
C SER A 203 -23.10 -29.70 13.33
N LYS A 204 -22.69 -28.51 12.85
CA LYS A 204 -22.05 -27.53 13.72
C LYS A 204 -22.95 -27.39 14.94
N PRO A 205 -22.40 -27.46 16.17
CA PRO A 205 -23.23 -27.41 17.37
C PRO A 205 -24.02 -26.11 17.34
N ARG A 206 -25.32 -26.24 17.12
CA ARG A 206 -26.23 -25.10 17.22
C ARG A 206 -26.37 -24.84 18.71
N LEU A 207 -25.88 -23.70 19.16
CA LEU A 207 -26.16 -23.20 20.51
C LEU A 207 -27.68 -23.22 20.73
N SER A 208 -28.11 -23.69 21.90
CA SER A 208 -29.53 -23.78 22.22
C SER A 208 -30.18 -22.40 22.15
N LYS A 209 -31.46 -22.37 21.74
CA LYS A 209 -32.22 -21.13 21.59
C LYS A 209 -32.27 -20.33 22.89
N ASP A 210 -32.22 -21.01 24.03
CA ASP A 210 -32.24 -20.40 25.36
C ASP A 210 -30.95 -19.62 25.67
N ILE A 211 -29.78 -20.09 25.18
CA ILE A 211 -28.51 -19.36 25.32
C ILE A 211 -28.53 -18.08 24.46
N LEU A 212 -29.06 -18.17 23.25
CA LEU A 212 -29.20 -17.00 22.36
C LEU A 212 -30.20 -15.99 22.90
N ALA A 213 -31.28 -16.45 23.55
CA ALA A 213 -32.25 -15.60 24.22
C ALA A 213 -31.65 -14.88 25.45
N GLY A 214 -30.75 -15.52 26.21
CA GLY A 214 -30.06 -14.88 27.33
C GLY A 214 -29.02 -13.83 26.93
N ILE A 215 -28.42 -13.94 25.73
CA ILE A 215 -27.39 -13.02 25.23
C ILE A 215 -27.99 -11.80 24.52
N PHE A 216 -29.10 -11.97 23.80
CA PHE A 216 -29.73 -10.89 23.01
C PHE A 216 -31.04 -10.38 23.59
N GLY A 217 -31.67 -11.11 24.52
CA GLY A 217 -32.84 -10.67 25.27
C GLY A 217 -32.42 -9.85 26.49
N GLY A 218 -31.94 -8.62 26.25
CA GLY A 218 -31.68 -7.66 27.31
C GLY A 218 -32.96 -7.32 28.07
N THR A 219 -32.88 -7.39 29.40
CA THR A 219 -33.84 -6.83 30.34
C THR A 219 -34.10 -5.36 30.01
N SER A 220 -35.37 -5.03 29.78
CA SER A 220 -35.85 -3.65 29.95
C SER A 220 -35.85 -3.27 31.43
#